data_AF-A0A836W1E4-F1
#
_entry.id   AF-A0A836W1E4-F1
#
_cell.length_a   1.000
_cell.length_b   1.000
_cell.length_c   1.000
_cell.angle_alpha   90.00
_cell.angle_beta   90.00
_cell.angle_gamma   90.00
#
_symmetry.space_group_name_H-M   'P 1'
#
loop_
_entity.id
_entity.type
_entity.pdbx_description
1 polymer ?
#
loop_
_entity_poly.entity_id
_entity_poly.type
_entity_poly.pdbx_seq_one_letter_code
_entity_poly.pdbx_strand_id
1 'polypeptide(L)'
;SWEGRLAEEGLTPRHVEAGTNVPMFDTSVKNSVAGVFGGHLVVSMRPLRPDQLVRAVEITSRYPEAHGGPVHFGDPSAIGIGDLSRPDYGEPVTVREGELPVFWACGVTPQAAIVEARPPLAITHSPGCMFVTDWPIDSYRRT
;
A
#
# COMPACT_ATOMS: atom_id res chain seq x y z
N SER A 1 -9.16 8.97 -6.56
CA SER A 1 -8.28 7.87 -6.12
C SER A 1 -9.06 6.91 -5.23
N TRP A 2 -8.54 5.72 -4.94
CA TRP A 2 -9.16 4.81 -3.97
C TRP A 2 -9.18 5.42 -2.56
N GLU A 3 -8.15 6.18 -2.18
CA GLU A 3 -8.11 6.92 -0.92
C GLU A 3 -9.18 8.02 -0.86
N GLY A 4 -9.52 8.62 -2.01
CA GLY A 4 -10.66 9.52 -2.12
C GLY A 4 -11.98 8.84 -1.76
N ARG A 5 -12.17 7.58 -2.18
CA ARG A 5 -13.36 6.78 -1.82
C ARG A 5 -13.39 6.40 -0.35
N LEU A 6 -12.23 6.15 0.26
CA LEU A 6 -12.15 5.99 1.71
C LEU A 6 -12.49 7.29 2.44
N ALA A 7 -11.97 8.42 1.98
CA ALA A 7 -12.23 9.74 2.58
C ALA A 7 -13.72 10.15 2.49
N GLU A 8 -14.40 9.86 1.38
CA GLU A 8 -15.85 10.06 1.22
C GLU A 8 -16.68 9.29 2.25
N GLU A 9 -16.15 8.19 2.78
CA GLU A 9 -16.77 7.34 3.78
C GLU A 9 -16.26 7.65 5.21
N GLY A 10 -15.57 8.78 5.38
CA GLY A 10 -15.02 9.22 6.66
C GLY A 10 -13.78 8.44 7.12
N LEU A 11 -13.14 7.69 6.21
CA LEU A 11 -11.95 6.87 6.47
C LEU A 11 -10.69 7.55 5.93
N THR A 12 -10.46 8.81 6.30
CA THR A 12 -9.27 9.56 5.89
C THR A 12 -8.00 8.85 6.40
N PRO A 13 -7.04 8.52 5.52
CA PRO A 13 -5.80 7.87 5.94
C PRO A 13 -4.96 8.75 6.88
N ARG A 14 -4.35 8.16 7.92
CA ARG A 14 -3.54 8.87 8.92
C ARG A 14 -2.41 9.74 8.32
N HIS A 15 -1.72 9.25 7.29
CA HIS A 15 -0.63 10.00 6.67
C HIS A 15 -1.13 11.29 5.99
N VAL A 16 -2.36 11.29 5.44
CA VAL A 16 -3.01 12.47 4.88
C VAL A 16 -3.30 13.49 5.97
N GLU A 17 -3.85 13.06 7.11
CA GLU A 17 -4.05 13.93 8.28
C GLU A 17 -2.74 14.54 8.79
N ALA A 18 -1.65 13.76 8.72
CA ALA A 18 -0.32 14.17 9.17
C ALA A 18 0.47 14.97 8.12
N GLY A 19 -0.01 15.11 6.89
CA GLY A 19 0.72 15.78 5.80
C GLY A 19 2.02 15.08 5.41
N THR A 20 2.06 13.74 5.50
CA THR A 20 3.23 12.90 5.24
C THR A 20 2.95 11.90 4.12
N ASN A 21 3.99 11.29 3.56
CA ASN A 21 3.82 10.15 2.67
C ASN A 21 3.44 8.92 3.49
N VAL A 22 2.67 8.03 2.87
CA VAL A 22 2.27 6.78 3.49
C VAL A 22 3.50 5.94 3.87
N PRO A 23 3.55 5.35 5.08
CA PRO A 23 4.62 4.42 5.44
C PRO A 23 4.50 3.14 4.61
N MET A 24 5.62 2.72 4.05
CA MET A 24 5.73 1.50 3.27
C MET A 24 6.85 0.63 3.80
N PHE A 25 6.66 -0.68 3.73
CA PHE A 25 7.54 -1.67 4.34
C PHE A 25 7.83 -2.80 3.36
N ASP A 26 9.09 -3.23 3.35
CA ASP A 26 9.49 -4.50 2.76
C ASP A 26 8.98 -5.65 3.66
N THR A 27 8.37 -6.65 3.04
CA THR A 27 7.85 -7.82 3.75
C THR A 27 8.76 -9.03 3.58
N SER A 28 8.54 -10.07 4.38
CA SER A 28 9.13 -11.40 4.15
C SER A 28 8.38 -12.22 3.08
N VAL A 29 7.28 -11.68 2.52
CA VAL A 29 6.45 -12.37 1.54
C VAL A 29 7.09 -12.27 0.16
N LYS A 30 7.48 -13.42 -0.43
CA LYS A 30 8.10 -13.45 -1.75
C LYS A 30 7.08 -13.22 -2.87
N ASN A 31 7.46 -12.44 -3.86
CA ASN A 31 6.71 -12.32 -5.10
C ASN A 31 6.84 -13.60 -5.93
N SER A 32 5.83 -13.86 -6.77
CA SER A 32 5.97 -14.84 -7.85
C SER A 32 7.04 -14.38 -8.83
N VAL A 33 7.97 -15.27 -9.16
CA VAL A 33 9.11 -14.95 -10.04
C VAL A 33 8.65 -14.96 -11.50
N ALA A 34 9.09 -13.96 -12.26
CA ALA A 34 8.90 -13.85 -13.70
C ALA A 34 10.24 -13.52 -14.37
N GLY A 35 10.92 -14.54 -14.90
CA GLY A 35 12.27 -14.37 -15.46
C GLY A 35 13.27 -13.91 -14.40
N VAL A 36 13.92 -12.76 -14.63
CA VAL A 36 14.86 -12.14 -13.68
C VAL A 36 14.17 -11.31 -12.59
N PHE A 37 12.86 -11.08 -12.71
CA PHE A 37 12.10 -10.27 -11.76
C PHE A 37 11.54 -11.13 -10.63
N GLY A 38 11.78 -10.70 -9.39
CA GLY A 38 11.37 -11.40 -8.18
C GLY A 38 11.31 -10.45 -6.99
N GLY A 39 12.00 -10.80 -5.91
CA GLY A 39 12.04 -10.04 -4.66
C GLY A 39 10.82 -10.25 -3.78
N HIS A 40 10.58 -9.26 -2.92
CA HIS A 40 9.55 -9.33 -1.88
C HIS A 40 8.42 -8.34 -2.16
N LEU A 41 7.25 -8.64 -1.62
CA LEU A 41 6.10 -7.75 -1.64
C LEU A 41 6.42 -6.52 -0.79
N VAL A 42 6.18 -5.33 -1.34
CA VAL A 42 6.21 -4.08 -0.57
C VAL A 42 4.77 -3.70 -0.25
N VAL A 43 4.50 -3.36 1.00
CA VAL A 43 3.17 -2.97 1.47
C VAL A 43 3.15 -1.53 1.94
N SER A 44 2.01 -0.85 1.76
CA SER A 44 1.72 0.42 2.42
C SER A 44 0.79 0.18 3.61
N MET A 45 1.01 0.88 4.72
CA MET A 45 0.28 0.67 5.96
C MET A 45 -0.62 1.85 6.32
N ARG A 46 -1.87 1.57 6.71
CA ARG A 46 -2.79 2.55 7.29
C ARG A 46 -3.39 1.98 8.58
N PRO A 47 -3.37 2.71 9.70
CA PRO A 47 -4.04 2.26 10.92
C PRO A 47 -5.55 2.45 10.78
N LEU A 48 -6.33 1.42 11.14
CA LEU A 48 -7.79 1.44 11.14
C LEU A 48 -8.34 0.75 12.38
N ARG A 49 -9.44 1.25 12.93
CA ARG A 49 -10.21 0.48 13.91
C ARG A 49 -10.87 -0.75 13.27
N PRO A 50 -11.23 -1.78 14.05
CA PRO A 50 -11.90 -2.98 13.51
C PRO A 50 -13.16 -2.69 12.69
N ASP A 51 -14.00 -1.74 13.11
CA ASP A 51 -15.21 -1.35 12.39
C ASP A 51 -14.90 -0.64 11.06
N GLN A 52 -13.83 0.15 11.03
CA GLN A 52 -13.34 0.82 9.83
C GLN A 52 -12.68 -0.15 8.85
N LEU A 53 -11.98 -1.18 9.36
CA LEU A 53 -11.34 -2.22 8.55
C LEU A 53 -12.37 -2.94 7.68
N VAL A 54 -13.50 -3.36 8.25
CA VAL A 54 -14.57 -4.04 7.49
C VAL A 54 -15.02 -3.16 6.33
N ARG A 55 -15.30 -1.88 6.59
CA ARG A 55 -15.73 -0.94 5.57
C ARG A 55 -14.65 -0.70 4.51
N ALA A 56 -13.39 -0.54 4.93
CA ALA A 56 -12.27 -0.37 4.02
C ALA A 56 -12.09 -1.59 3.10
N VAL A 57 -12.25 -2.82 3.60
CA VAL A 57 -12.22 -4.05 2.80
C VAL A 57 -13.33 -4.03 1.76
N GLU A 58 -14.58 -3.74 2.16
CA GLU A 58 -15.73 -3.70 1.24
C GLU A 58 -15.54 -2.70 0.09
N ILE A 59 -14.98 -1.53 0.38
CA ILE A 59 -14.75 -0.48 -0.61
C ILE A 59 -13.60 -0.89 -1.52
N THR A 60 -12.44 -1.22 -0.95
CA THR A 60 -11.19 -1.37 -1.70
C THR A 60 -11.13 -2.65 -2.52
N SER A 61 -11.79 -3.71 -2.08
CA SER A 61 -11.88 -4.99 -2.83
C SER A 61 -12.60 -4.84 -4.18
N ARG A 62 -13.39 -3.78 -4.37
CA ARG A 62 -14.06 -3.48 -5.65
C ARG A 62 -13.13 -2.87 -6.69
N TYR A 63 -11.89 -2.54 -6.33
CA TYR A 63 -10.92 -1.88 -7.22
C TYR A 63 -9.62 -2.70 -7.35
N PRO A 64 -9.67 -3.94 -7.88
CA PRO A 64 -8.51 -4.83 -7.96
C PRO A 64 -7.40 -4.31 -8.88
N GLU A 65 -7.73 -3.46 -9.85
CA GLU A 65 -6.76 -2.85 -10.78
C GLU A 65 -6.06 -1.60 -10.19
N ALA A 66 -6.46 -1.17 -8.99
CA ALA A 66 -5.73 -0.19 -8.20
C ALA A 66 -4.86 -0.91 -7.15
N HIS A 67 -5.27 -0.92 -5.88
CA HIS A 67 -4.60 -1.68 -4.82
C HIS A 67 -5.34 -2.96 -4.41
N GLY A 68 -6.61 -3.10 -4.81
CA GLY A 68 -7.49 -4.15 -4.31
C GLY A 68 -7.72 -4.07 -2.79
N GLY A 69 -8.20 -5.17 -2.22
CA GLY A 69 -8.34 -5.31 -0.77
C GLY A 69 -7.00 -5.36 -0.03
N PRO A 70 -7.00 -5.22 1.30
CA PRO A 70 -5.81 -5.43 2.12
C PRO A 70 -5.21 -6.82 1.89
N VAL A 71 -3.88 -6.90 1.91
CA VAL A 71 -3.13 -8.16 1.83
C VAL A 71 -2.82 -8.74 3.21
N HIS A 72 -2.84 -7.90 4.26
CA HIS A 72 -2.61 -8.29 5.64
C HIS A 72 -3.23 -7.27 6.62
N PHE A 73 -3.53 -7.69 7.84
CA PHE A 73 -3.89 -6.80 8.94
C PHE A 73 -3.54 -7.45 10.29
N GLY A 74 -3.35 -6.63 11.33
CA GLY A 74 -3.01 -7.13 12.67
C GLY A 74 -1.50 -7.24 12.87
N ASP A 75 -1.00 -8.39 13.32
CA ASP A 75 0.41 -8.55 13.71
C ASP A 75 1.38 -8.33 12.52
N PRO A 76 2.18 -7.25 12.50
CA PRO A 76 3.10 -6.96 11.40
C PRO A 76 4.23 -8.00 11.28
N SER A 77 4.58 -8.68 12.38
CA SER A 77 5.68 -9.66 12.37
C SER A 77 5.36 -10.89 11.52
N ALA A 78 4.08 -11.20 11.34
CA ALA A 78 3.61 -12.28 10.47
C ALA A 78 4.00 -12.07 8.99
N ILE A 79 4.24 -10.83 8.58
CA ILE A 79 4.76 -10.46 7.24
C ILE A 79 6.19 -9.91 7.30
N GLY A 80 6.92 -10.17 8.39
CA GLY A 80 8.34 -9.81 8.52
C GLY A 80 8.61 -8.37 8.93
N ILE A 81 7.59 -7.58 9.30
CA ILE A 81 7.77 -6.20 9.73
C ILE A 81 7.98 -6.17 11.25
N GLY A 82 9.19 -5.86 11.68
CA GLY A 82 9.57 -5.85 13.10
C GLY A 82 9.26 -4.55 13.86
N ASP A 83 9.20 -3.42 13.16
CA ASP A 83 9.05 -2.09 13.78
C ASP A 83 8.32 -1.11 12.84
N LEU A 84 7.09 -0.74 13.19
CA LEU A 84 6.27 0.21 12.42
C LEU A 84 6.79 1.65 12.47
N SER A 85 7.68 1.99 13.41
CA SER A 85 8.27 3.33 13.50
C SER A 85 9.40 3.55 12.50
N ARG A 86 9.82 2.50 11.79
CA ARG A 86 10.93 2.50 10.84
C ARG A 86 10.49 1.98 9.47
N PRO A 87 9.66 2.73 8.73
CA PRO A 87 9.30 2.33 7.37
C PRO A 87 10.53 2.35 6.45
N ASP A 88 10.56 1.44 5.49
CA ASP A 88 11.59 1.40 4.45
C ASP A 88 11.41 2.54 3.43
N TYR A 89 10.17 3.02 3.27
CA TYR A 89 9.84 4.20 2.47
C TYR A 89 8.73 5.05 3.10
N GLY A 90 8.78 6.37 2.86
CA GLY A 90 7.83 7.32 3.44
C GLY A 90 8.12 7.61 4.91
N GLU A 91 7.12 8.08 5.65
CA GLU A 91 7.27 8.51 7.04
C GLU A 91 6.37 7.69 7.98
N PRO A 92 6.83 7.40 9.21
CA PRO A 92 6.03 6.65 10.18
C PRO A 92 4.79 7.43 10.60
N VAL A 93 3.72 6.72 10.91
CA VAL A 93 2.46 7.30 11.40
C VAL A 93 2.05 6.71 12.73
N THR A 94 1.35 7.50 13.54
CA THR A 94 0.81 7.04 14.82
C THR A 94 -0.32 6.03 14.60
N VAL A 95 -0.15 4.83 15.17
CA VAL A 95 -1.22 3.86 15.41
C VAL A 95 -1.79 4.14 16.81
N ARG A 96 -3.06 4.55 16.89
CA ARG A 96 -3.70 4.90 18.17
C ARG A 96 -4.24 3.66 18.87
N GLU A 97 -4.56 3.80 20.16
CA GLU A 97 -5.22 2.75 20.91
C GLU A 97 -6.54 2.34 20.22
N GLY A 98 -6.76 1.02 20.10
CA GLY A 98 -7.90 0.44 19.40
C GLY A 98 -7.78 0.40 17.86
N GLU A 99 -6.69 0.90 17.28
CA GLU A 99 -6.39 0.76 15.86
C GLU A 99 -5.48 -0.45 15.60
N LEU A 100 -5.65 -1.06 14.43
CA LEU A 100 -4.82 -2.12 13.91
C LEU A 100 -4.10 -1.62 12.65
N PRO A 101 -2.84 -2.01 12.42
CA PRO A 101 -2.18 -1.73 11.16
C PRO A 101 -2.79 -2.62 10.06
N VAL A 102 -3.12 -2.00 8.93
CA VAL A 102 -3.72 -2.66 7.77
C VAL A 102 -2.84 -2.38 6.56
N PHE A 103 -2.54 -3.42 5.80
CA PHE A 103 -1.51 -3.40 4.77
C PHE A 103 -2.10 -3.67 3.38
N TRP A 104 -1.76 -2.84 2.40
CA TRP A 104 -2.10 -3.03 1.00
C TRP A 104 -0.83 -3.20 0.16
N ALA A 105 -0.88 -4.02 -0.88
CA ALA A 105 0.19 -4.12 -1.86
C ALA A 105 0.51 -2.74 -2.43
N CYS A 106 1.79 -2.38 -2.50
CA CYS A 106 2.24 -1.05 -2.91
C CYS A 106 2.86 -1.07 -4.31
N GLY A 107 2.63 0.01 -5.08
CA GLY A 107 3.25 0.26 -6.38
C GLY A 107 4.77 0.50 -6.34
N VAL A 108 5.39 0.42 -5.16
CA VAL A 108 6.85 0.38 -4.97
C VAL A 108 7.40 -1.05 -5.15
N THR A 109 6.56 -2.09 -5.10
CA THR A 109 6.97 -3.49 -5.33
C THR A 109 7.72 -3.69 -6.66
N PRO A 110 7.29 -3.10 -7.80
CA PRO A 110 8.07 -3.14 -9.04
C PRO A 110 9.44 -2.46 -8.93
N GLN A 111 9.59 -1.41 -8.11
CA GLN A 111 10.88 -0.74 -7.92
C GLN A 111 11.84 -1.66 -7.16
N ALA A 112 11.37 -2.35 -6.11
CA ALA A 112 12.14 -3.36 -5.41
C ALA A 112 12.56 -4.51 -6.36
N ALA A 113 11.63 -4.99 -7.19
CA ALA A 113 11.92 -6.03 -8.18
C ALA A 113 12.96 -5.58 -9.24
N ILE A 114 12.94 -4.31 -9.66
CA ILE A 114 13.95 -3.74 -10.57
C ILE A 114 15.33 -3.70 -9.90
N VAL A 115 15.40 -3.25 -8.64
CA VAL A 115 16.66 -3.18 -7.87
C VAL A 115 17.28 -4.57 -7.73
N GLU A 116 16.47 -5.60 -7.49
CA GLU A 116 16.95 -6.98 -7.38
C GLU A 116 17.36 -7.56 -8.74
N ALA A 117 16.57 -7.34 -9.79
CA ALA A 117 16.83 -7.84 -11.13
C ALA A 117 18.05 -7.19 -11.81
N ARG A 118 18.41 -5.96 -11.40
CA ARG A 118 19.52 -5.16 -11.95
C ARG A 118 19.57 -5.14 -13.49
N PRO A 119 18.48 -4.73 -14.16
CA PRO A 119 18.51 -4.62 -15.61
C PRO A 119 19.56 -3.58 -16.05
N PRO A 120 20.10 -3.68 -17.27
CA PRO A 120 21.05 -2.69 -17.80
C PRO A 120 20.48 -1.26 -17.84
N LEU A 121 19.15 -1.13 -17.93
CA LEU A 121 18.42 0.12 -17.93
C LEU A 121 17.01 -0.09 -17.39
N ALA A 122 16.54 0.82 -16.54
CA ALA A 122 15.16 0.95 -16.12
C ALA A 122 14.80 2.44 -15.98
N ILE A 123 13.58 2.82 -16.37
CA ILE A 123 13.05 4.18 -16.23
C ILE A 123 11.76 4.11 -15.42
N THR A 124 11.69 4.89 -14.35
CA THR A 124 10.52 4.97 -13.45
C THR A 124 10.12 6.42 -13.20
N HIS A 125 8.97 6.62 -12.57
CA HIS A 125 8.61 7.94 -12.03
C HIS A 125 9.35 8.19 -10.71
N SER A 126 9.54 9.46 -10.36
CA SER A 126 9.94 9.86 -9.00
C SER A 126 8.76 9.71 -8.04
N PRO A 127 8.99 9.36 -6.76
CA PRO A 127 7.92 9.34 -5.75
C PRO A 127 7.11 10.66 -5.74
N GLY A 128 5.78 10.55 -5.72
CA GLY A 128 4.88 11.72 -5.78
C GLY A 128 4.68 12.32 -7.18
N CYS A 129 5.40 11.86 -8.20
CA CYS A 129 5.30 12.34 -9.59
C CYS A 129 4.66 11.30 -10.52
N MET A 130 3.49 10.79 -10.16
CA MET A 130 2.77 9.77 -10.95
C MET A 130 2.25 10.31 -12.28
N PHE A 131 2.02 9.42 -13.25
CA PHE A 131 1.38 9.76 -14.52
C PHE A 131 -0.14 9.90 -14.34
N VAL A 132 -0.67 11.10 -14.59
CA VAL A 132 -2.11 11.38 -14.51
C VAL A 132 -2.77 11.01 -15.83
N THR A 133 -3.75 10.11 -15.77
CA THR A 133 -4.52 9.63 -16.93
C THR A 133 -5.89 10.29 -17.01
N ASP A 134 -6.55 10.20 -18.16
CA ASP A 134 -7.96 10.61 -18.33
C ASP A 134 -8.97 9.61 -17.75
N TRP A 135 -8.51 8.47 -17.21
CA TRP A 135 -9.38 7.40 -16.72
C TRP A 135 -9.89 7.73 -15.30
N PRO A 136 -11.21 7.89 -15.09
CA PRO A 136 -11.74 8.07 -13.76
C PRO A 136 -11.64 6.78 -12.95
N ILE A 137 -11.46 6.89 -11.63
CA ILE A 137 -11.28 5.74 -10.72
C ILE A 137 -12.41 4.72 -10.81
N ASP A 138 -13.64 5.16 -11.09
CA ASP A 138 -14.80 4.28 -11.20
C ASP A 138 -14.76 3.36 -12.42
N SER A 139 -13.93 3.67 -13.42
CA SER A 139 -13.69 2.78 -14.56
C SER A 139 -13.06 1.45 -14.13
N TYR A 140 -12.37 1.43 -12.99
CA TYR A 140 -11.73 0.24 -12.43
C TYR A 140 -12.62 -0.52 -11.44
N ARG A 141 -13.85 -0.04 -11.19
CA ARG A 141 -14.76 -0.64 -10.22
C ARG A 141 -15.35 -1.92 -10.80
N ARG A 142 -15.18 -3.04 -10.10
CA ARG A 142 -15.89 -4.29 -10.38
C ARG A 142 -17.13 -4.41 -9.51
N THR A 143 -18.19 -4.98 -10.10
CA THR A 143 -19.48 -5.28 -9.45
C THR A 143 -19.41 -6.54 -8.63
#